data_AF-A0A3N6MT30-F1
#
_entry.id   AF-A0A3N6MT30-F1
#
_cell.length_a   1.000
_cell.length_b   1.000
_cell.length_c   1.000
_cell.angle_alpha   90.00
_cell.angle_beta   90.00
_cell.angle_gamma   90.00
#
_symmetry.space_group_name_H-M   'P 1'
#
loop_
_entity.id
_entity.type
_entity.pdbx_description
1 polymer ?
#
loop_
_entity_poly.entity_id
_entity_poly.type
_entity_poly.pdbx_seq_one_letter_code
_entity_poly.pdbx_strand_id
1 'polypeptide(L)'
;MLFIKSVMIGLSIAAPVGPIGLLCIQRSLSRGFRSGFSTGIGAACADAVYGLLGAIGIVGIATALPLLSVVLKIGGGAFLIWLASRIAREAPTAQTALPATARTTLLRDFLTTFGLTLSNPMTILSFIAVFAALGPVSAGQTAQEGAGWLTLLPMVGGVFAGSAAWWLCLSGATASLRRKMPDSLMHGIARLSAFAIAVFGGFQVVVGLRNFI
;
A
#
# COMPACT_ATOMS: atom_id res chain seq x y z
N MET A 1 12.69 18.81 -13.76
CA MET A 1 12.81 18.56 -12.29
C MET A 1 11.56 17.96 -11.64
N LEU A 2 10.35 18.15 -12.19
CA LEU A 2 9.09 17.61 -11.63
C LEU A 2 9.08 16.08 -11.42
N PHE A 3 9.55 15.32 -12.42
CA PHE A 3 9.64 13.86 -12.32
C PHE A 3 10.46 13.41 -11.11
N ILE A 4 11.67 13.98 -10.93
CA ILE A 4 12.58 13.63 -9.82
C ILE A 4 11.94 13.96 -8.46
N LYS A 5 11.32 15.14 -8.32
CA LYS A 5 10.59 15.49 -7.08
C LYS A 5 9.48 14.48 -6.79
N SER A 6 8.76 14.05 -7.83
CA SER A 6 7.67 13.09 -7.73
C SER A 6 8.16 11.68 -7.37
N VAL A 7 9.32 11.28 -7.89
CA VAL A 7 10.02 10.05 -7.47
C VAL A 7 10.36 10.09 -5.99
N MET A 8 10.90 11.20 -5.50
CA MET A 8 11.20 11.34 -4.07
C MET A 8 9.93 11.26 -3.22
N ILE A 9 8.84 11.91 -3.65
CA ILE A 9 7.53 11.82 -2.97
C ILE A 9 7.04 10.37 -2.91
N GLY A 10 7.01 9.67 -4.05
CA GLY A 10 6.58 8.27 -4.10
C GLY A 10 7.44 7.37 -3.21
N LEU A 11 8.76 7.57 -3.21
CA LEU A 11 9.68 6.86 -2.33
C LEU A 11 9.39 7.16 -0.85
N SER A 12 9.22 8.43 -0.48
CA SER A 12 8.98 8.86 0.90
C SER A 12 7.65 8.38 1.46
N ILE A 13 6.62 8.25 0.62
CA ILE A 13 5.31 7.73 1.05
C ILE A 13 5.33 6.20 1.18
N ALA A 14 6.07 5.52 0.30
CA ALA A 14 6.19 4.06 0.33
C ALA A 14 7.16 3.56 1.42
N ALA A 15 8.17 4.37 1.79
CA ALA A 15 9.25 3.98 2.70
C ALA A 15 8.79 3.58 4.11
N PRO A 16 7.86 4.29 4.77
CA PRO A 16 7.34 3.88 6.08
C PRO A 16 6.79 2.46 6.06
N VAL A 17 7.40 1.57 6.85
CA VAL A 17 7.01 0.16 6.92
C VAL A 17 5.74 0.03 7.76
N GLY A 18 4.59 0.25 7.11
CA GLY A 18 3.27 0.02 7.68
C GLY A 18 2.76 -1.42 7.48
N PRO A 19 1.44 -1.64 7.64
CA PRO A 19 0.79 -2.94 7.40
C PRO A 19 1.05 -3.50 5.99
N ILE A 20 1.13 -2.63 4.98
CA ILE A 20 1.43 -3.01 3.59
C ILE A 20 2.89 -3.51 3.48
N GLY A 21 3.82 -2.84 4.16
CA GLY A 21 5.22 -3.25 4.25
C GLY A 21 5.38 -4.64 4.86
N LEU A 22 4.71 -4.87 6.00
CA LEU A 22 4.68 -6.15 6.69
C LEU A 22 4.02 -7.27 5.85
N LEU A 23 2.96 -6.94 5.10
CA LEU A 23 2.33 -7.87 4.17
C LEU A 23 3.27 -8.23 3.00
N CYS A 24 3.98 -7.25 2.45
CA CYS A 24 4.97 -7.44 1.40
C CYS A 24 6.13 -8.34 1.88
N ILE A 25 6.68 -8.06 3.07
CA ILE A 25 7.73 -8.88 3.69
C ILE A 25 7.23 -10.32 3.89
N GLN A 26 6.04 -10.49 4.46
CA GLN A 26 5.46 -11.82 4.71
C GLN A 26 5.28 -12.60 3.41
N ARG A 27 4.76 -11.97 2.36
CA ARG A 27 4.54 -12.61 1.05
C ARG A 27 5.85 -12.92 0.34
N SER A 28 6.85 -12.04 0.43
CA SER A 28 8.21 -12.29 -0.08
C SER A 28 8.87 -13.48 0.60
N LEU A 29 8.75 -13.58 1.92
CA LEU A 29 9.36 -14.67 2.71
C LEU A 29 8.61 -16.00 2.52
N SER A 30 7.28 -15.99 2.51
CA SER A 30 6.47 -17.21 2.39
C SER A 30 6.40 -17.74 0.95
N ARG A 31 6.16 -16.86 -0.02
CA ARG A 31 5.83 -17.20 -1.41
C ARG A 31 6.87 -16.72 -2.42
N GLY A 32 7.90 -16.02 -1.97
CA GLY A 32 9.03 -15.59 -2.80
C GLY A 32 8.84 -14.20 -3.43
N PHE A 33 9.90 -13.73 -4.09
CA PHE A 33 10.02 -12.39 -4.66
C PHE A 33 8.79 -11.95 -5.48
N ARG A 34 8.28 -12.81 -6.36
CA ARG A 34 7.18 -12.44 -7.28
C ARG A 34 5.91 -12.04 -6.52
N SER A 35 5.60 -12.72 -5.42
CA SER A 35 4.41 -12.42 -4.61
C SER A 35 4.56 -11.11 -3.83
N GLY A 36 5.74 -10.88 -3.24
CA GLY A 36 6.09 -9.60 -2.61
C GLY A 36 6.09 -8.44 -3.59
N PHE A 37 6.75 -8.59 -4.74
CA PHE A 37 6.79 -7.54 -5.75
C PHE A 37 5.41 -7.24 -6.33
N SER A 38 4.57 -8.25 -6.55
CA SER A 38 3.18 -8.03 -6.99
C SER A 38 2.33 -7.29 -5.95
N THR A 39 2.59 -7.51 -4.66
CA THR A 39 1.99 -6.75 -3.55
C THR A 39 2.43 -5.28 -3.65
N GLY A 40 3.74 -5.06 -3.79
CA GLY A 40 4.32 -3.73 -3.94
C GLY A 40 3.84 -2.94 -5.15
N ILE A 41 3.71 -3.59 -6.31
CA ILE A 41 3.14 -2.96 -7.51
C ILE A 41 1.67 -2.58 -7.32
N GLY A 42 0.90 -3.38 -6.56
CA GLY A 42 -0.45 -3.00 -6.13
C GLY A 42 -0.45 -1.70 -5.32
N ALA A 43 0.47 -1.56 -4.36
CA ALA A 43 0.62 -0.32 -3.59
C ALA A 43 1.07 0.85 -4.47
N ALA A 44 2.07 0.67 -5.33
CA ALA A 44 2.56 1.71 -6.23
C ALA A 44 1.49 2.23 -7.19
N CYS A 45 0.61 1.35 -7.70
CA CYS A 45 -0.54 1.78 -8.51
C CYS A 45 -1.53 2.64 -7.71
N ALA A 46 -1.78 2.32 -6.45
CA ALA A 46 -2.64 3.14 -5.59
C ALA A 46 -1.97 4.50 -5.29
N ASP A 47 -0.66 4.52 -5.04
CA ASP A 47 0.11 5.76 -4.88
C ASP A 47 0.06 6.62 -6.14
N ALA A 48 0.10 6.02 -7.33
CA ALA A 48 -0.08 6.72 -8.60
C ALA A 48 -1.47 7.35 -8.75
N VAL A 49 -2.52 6.67 -8.27
CA VAL A 49 -3.89 7.22 -8.23
C VAL A 49 -3.94 8.43 -7.29
N TYR A 50 -3.35 8.36 -6.10
CA TYR A 50 -3.28 9.52 -5.21
C TYR A 50 -2.43 10.65 -5.78
N GLY A 51 -1.33 10.31 -6.46
CA GLY A 51 -0.53 11.26 -7.23
C GLY A 51 -1.39 11.99 -8.26
N LEU A 52 -2.16 11.25 -9.07
CA LEU A 52 -3.07 11.81 -10.05
C LEU A 52 -4.11 12.73 -9.40
N LEU A 53 -4.77 12.26 -8.34
CA LEU A 53 -5.77 13.04 -7.61
C LEU A 53 -5.17 14.33 -7.04
N GLY A 54 -3.92 14.30 -6.60
CA GLY A 54 -3.24 15.48 -6.04
C GLY A 54 -2.82 16.45 -7.13
N ALA A 55 -2.40 15.93 -8.28
CA ALA A 55 -2.02 16.72 -9.44
C ALA A 55 -3.21 17.51 -10.01
N ILE A 56 -4.41 16.92 -10.00
CA ILE A 56 -5.66 17.59 -10.41
C ILE A 56 -6.29 18.43 -9.27
N GLY A 57 -5.69 18.44 -8.07
CA GLY A 57 -6.16 19.22 -6.92
C GLY A 57 -7.37 18.64 -6.18
N ILE A 58 -7.77 17.40 -6.48
CA ILE A 58 -8.99 16.76 -5.96
C ILE A 58 -8.68 15.85 -4.75
N VAL A 59 -7.42 15.65 -4.35
CA VAL A 59 -7.06 14.84 -3.15
C VAL A 59 -7.83 15.26 -1.89
N GLY A 60 -8.09 16.56 -1.68
CA GLY A 60 -8.89 17.06 -0.55
C GLY A 60 -10.40 16.81 -0.69
N ILE A 61 -10.92 16.57 -1.90
CA ILE A 61 -12.33 16.25 -2.14
C ILE A 61 -12.65 14.82 -1.74
N ALA A 62 -11.67 13.90 -1.75
CA ALA A 62 -11.88 12.54 -1.25
C ALA A 62 -12.27 12.52 0.25
N THR A 63 -11.83 13.52 1.03
CA THR A 63 -12.30 13.73 2.41
C THR A 63 -13.63 14.48 2.51
N ALA A 64 -14.09 15.12 1.42
CA ALA A 64 -15.36 15.83 1.35
C ALA A 64 -16.56 14.91 1.06
N LEU A 65 -16.34 13.61 0.79
CA LEU A 65 -17.38 12.59 0.75
C LEU A 65 -17.28 11.67 2.00
N PRO A 66 -17.98 12.01 3.10
CA PRO A 66 -17.95 11.24 4.34
C PRO A 66 -18.32 9.77 4.12
N LEU A 67 -19.32 9.51 3.28
CA LEU A 67 -19.82 8.16 3.02
C LEU A 67 -18.77 7.27 2.34
N LEU A 68 -18.03 7.80 1.35
CA LEU A 68 -16.95 7.07 0.68
C LEU A 68 -15.80 6.76 1.65
N SER A 69 -15.44 7.72 2.50
CA SER A 69 -14.42 7.53 3.55
C SER A 69 -14.83 6.43 4.54
N VAL A 70 -16.09 6.41 4.98
CA VAL A 70 -16.61 5.39 5.91
C VAL A 70 -16.59 4.00 5.26
N VAL A 71 -17.09 3.88 4.03
CA VAL A 71 -17.12 2.59 3.30
C VAL A 71 -15.70 2.05 3.10
N LEU A 72 -14.74 2.89 2.73
CA LEU A 72 -13.35 2.49 2.57
C LEU A 72 -12.72 2.06 3.90
N LYS A 73 -12.92 2.81 4.99
CA LYS A 73 -12.38 2.49 6.32
C LYS A 73 -12.95 1.17 6.85
N ILE A 74 -14.27 1.00 6.84
CA ILE A 74 -14.93 -0.21 7.35
C ILE A 74 -14.63 -1.41 6.44
N GLY A 75 -14.79 -1.26 5.12
CA GLY A 75 -14.55 -2.33 4.15
C GLY A 75 -13.08 -2.76 4.10
N GLY A 76 -12.16 -1.79 4.04
CA GLY A 76 -10.72 -2.03 4.07
C GLY A 76 -10.26 -2.62 5.41
N GLY A 77 -10.80 -2.13 6.53
CA GLY A 77 -10.53 -2.65 7.86
C GLY A 77 -11.01 -4.10 8.07
N ALA A 78 -12.23 -4.41 7.63
CA ALA A 78 -12.76 -5.78 7.65
C ALA A 78 -11.92 -6.71 6.76
N PHE A 79 -11.52 -6.24 5.58
CA PHE A 79 -10.65 -6.98 4.67
C PHE A 79 -9.26 -7.26 5.29
N LEU A 80 -8.68 -6.28 5.98
CA LEU A 80 -7.43 -6.42 6.73
C LEU A 80 -7.53 -7.47 7.85
N ILE A 81 -8.62 -7.47 8.62
CA ILE A 81 -8.87 -8.49 9.67
C ILE A 81 -8.99 -9.89 9.05
N TRP A 82 -9.71 -10.01 7.93
CA TRP A 82 -9.81 -11.26 7.18
C TRP A 82 -8.45 -11.73 6.67
N LEU A 83 -7.63 -10.82 6.14
CA LEU A 83 -6.29 -11.11 5.64
C LEU A 83 -5.32 -11.49 6.76
N ALA A 84 -5.37 -10.81 7.91
CA ALA A 84 -4.60 -11.17 9.10
C ALA A 84 -4.94 -12.58 9.59
N SER A 85 -6.23 -12.93 9.60
CA SER A 85 -6.70 -14.27 9.94
C SER A 85 -6.18 -15.33 8.96
N ARG A 86 -6.08 -15.00 7.66
CA ARG A 86 -5.45 -15.87 6.66
C ARG A 86 -3.96 -16.05 6.90
N ILE A 87 -3.21 -14.98 7.12
CA ILE A 87 -1.77 -15.04 7.39
C ILE A 87 -1.48 -15.86 8.65
N ALA A 88 -2.28 -15.67 9.71
CA ALA A 88 -2.13 -16.42 10.96
C ALA A 88 -2.36 -17.94 10.77
N ARG A 89 -3.30 -18.32 9.89
CA ARG A 89 -3.62 -19.72 9.56
C ARG A 89 -2.65 -20.36 8.57
N GLU A 90 -2.07 -19.57 7.67
CA GLU A 90 -1.09 -20.00 6.66
C GLU A 90 0.37 -19.95 7.17
N ALA A 91 0.60 -19.48 8.41
CA ALA A 91 1.89 -19.59 9.06
C ALA A 91 2.28 -21.08 9.08
N PRO A 92 3.44 -21.48 8.49
CA PRO A 92 3.68 -22.87 8.10
C PRO A 92 3.57 -23.81 9.30
N THR A 93 2.46 -24.50 9.49
CA THR A 93 2.38 -25.56 10.48
C THR A 93 3.41 -26.60 10.08
N ALA A 94 4.35 -26.89 10.99
CA ALA A 94 5.24 -28.03 10.83
C ALA A 94 4.37 -29.26 10.53
N GLN A 95 4.62 -29.89 9.38
CA GLN A 95 3.93 -31.10 8.91
C GLN A 95 2.42 -30.93 8.65
N THR A 96 2.08 -30.55 7.42
CA THR A 96 1.02 -31.25 6.70
C THR A 96 1.20 -30.98 5.21
N ALA A 97 1.37 -32.03 4.42
CA ALA A 97 1.22 -31.97 2.99
C ALA A 97 -0.24 -31.62 2.68
N LEU A 98 -0.55 -30.34 2.60
CA LEU A 98 -1.87 -29.87 2.17
C LEU A 98 -1.93 -29.81 0.64
N PRO A 99 -3.08 -30.18 0.04
CA PRO A 99 -3.27 -30.24 -1.40
C PRO A 99 -3.10 -28.86 -2.06
N ALA A 100 -2.88 -28.86 -3.36
CA ALA A 100 -2.58 -27.73 -4.23
C ALA A 100 -3.68 -26.63 -4.33
N THR A 101 -4.46 -26.39 -3.28
CA THR A 101 -5.63 -25.51 -3.24
C THR A 101 -5.38 -24.27 -2.37
N ALA A 102 -4.34 -23.50 -2.72
CA ALA A 102 -4.33 -22.03 -2.58
C ALA A 102 -3.03 -21.46 -3.16
N ARG A 103 -2.71 -21.73 -4.44
CA ARG A 103 -1.84 -20.80 -5.18
C ARG A 103 -2.62 -19.49 -5.36
N THR A 104 -2.62 -18.65 -4.34
CA THR A 104 -3.02 -17.25 -4.48
C THR A 104 -2.27 -16.69 -5.67
N THR A 105 -3.00 -16.13 -6.64
CA THR A 105 -2.41 -15.64 -7.88
C THR A 105 -1.69 -14.32 -7.60
N LEU A 106 -0.65 -14.01 -8.38
CA LEU A 106 0.01 -12.69 -8.32
C LEU A 106 -1.02 -11.56 -8.48
N LEU A 107 -2.01 -11.77 -9.35
CA LEU A 107 -3.14 -10.85 -9.52
C LEU A 107 -3.91 -10.61 -8.22
N ARG A 108 -4.15 -11.65 -7.40
CA ARG A 108 -4.79 -11.48 -6.10
C ARG A 108 -3.91 -10.66 -5.16
N ASP A 109 -2.61 -10.91 -5.11
CA ASP A 109 -1.69 -10.12 -4.27
C ASP A 109 -1.70 -8.64 -4.68
N PHE A 110 -1.71 -8.38 -5.98
CA PHE A 110 -1.84 -7.04 -6.55
C PHE A 110 -3.17 -6.38 -6.15
N LEU A 111 -4.31 -6.98 -6.51
CA LEU A 111 -5.64 -6.39 -6.30
C LEU A 111 -5.93 -6.15 -4.82
N THR A 112 -5.54 -7.10 -3.97
CA THR A 112 -5.73 -6.97 -2.52
C THR A 112 -4.92 -5.81 -1.94
N THR A 113 -3.67 -5.64 -2.38
CA THR A 113 -2.83 -4.55 -1.89
C THR A 113 -3.27 -3.21 -2.46
N PHE A 114 -3.62 -3.16 -3.74
CA PHE A 114 -4.17 -1.96 -4.38
C PHE A 114 -5.41 -1.43 -3.66
N GLY A 115 -6.41 -2.29 -3.42
CA GLY A 115 -7.62 -1.91 -2.68
C GLY A 115 -7.34 -1.51 -1.23
N LEU A 116 -6.38 -2.18 -0.58
CA LEU A 116 -5.98 -1.90 0.80
C LEU A 116 -5.24 -0.56 0.92
N THR A 117 -4.37 -0.21 -0.04
CA THR A 117 -3.69 1.09 -0.09
C THR A 117 -4.67 2.22 -0.45
N LEU A 118 -5.62 1.98 -1.36
CA LEU A 118 -6.69 2.94 -1.67
C LEU A 118 -7.66 3.19 -0.51
N SER A 119 -7.83 2.22 0.38
CA SER A 119 -8.65 2.37 1.58
C SER A 119 -7.84 2.78 2.82
N ASN A 120 -6.53 2.98 2.70
CA ASN A 120 -5.66 3.25 3.84
C ASN A 120 -5.71 4.75 4.22
N PRO A 121 -6.30 5.13 5.37
CA PRO A 121 -6.40 6.52 5.80
C PRO A 121 -5.04 7.14 6.07
N MET A 122 -4.05 6.35 6.51
CA MET A 122 -2.69 6.85 6.71
C MET A 122 -2.07 7.25 5.37
N THR A 123 -2.26 6.45 4.31
CA THR A 123 -1.79 6.80 2.96
C THR A 123 -2.49 8.05 2.43
N ILE A 124 -3.81 8.15 2.60
CA ILE A 124 -4.59 9.33 2.22
C ILE A 124 -4.06 10.58 2.92
N LEU A 125 -3.90 10.53 4.24
CA LEU A 125 -3.40 11.66 5.04
C LEU A 125 -1.97 12.04 4.68
N SER A 126 -1.09 11.07 4.38
CA SER A 126 0.26 11.32 3.90
C SER A 126 0.26 12.11 2.59
N PHE A 127 -0.58 11.73 1.63
CA PHE A 127 -0.70 12.47 0.37
C PHE A 127 -1.30 13.87 0.58
N ILE A 128 -2.32 14.02 1.42
CA ILE A 128 -2.85 15.34 1.79
C ILE A 128 -1.75 16.22 2.38
N ALA A 129 -0.98 15.72 3.34
CA ALA A 129 0.10 16.47 3.99
C ALA A 129 1.21 16.85 3.00
N VAL A 130 1.63 15.93 2.13
CA VAL A 130 2.64 16.20 1.10
C VAL A 130 2.15 17.26 0.12
N PHE A 131 0.93 17.16 -0.39
CA PHE A 131 0.39 18.16 -1.32
C PHE A 131 0.15 19.52 -0.65
N ALA A 132 -0.27 19.54 0.62
CA ALA A 132 -0.37 20.77 1.40
C ALA A 132 1.01 21.44 1.58
N ALA A 133 2.06 20.66 1.88
CA ALA A 133 3.42 21.15 2.04
C ALA A 133 4.05 21.65 0.73
N LEU A 134 3.68 21.06 -0.41
CA LEU A 134 4.14 21.50 -1.74
C LEU A 134 3.42 22.76 -2.24
N GLY A 135 2.31 23.13 -1.61
CA GLY A 135 1.53 24.35 -1.85
C GLY A 135 0.86 24.44 -3.23
N PRO A 136 0.04 25.50 -3.46
CA PRO A 136 -0.59 25.77 -4.75
C PRO A 136 0.40 26.01 -5.88
N VAL A 137 1.68 26.24 -5.58
CA VAL A 137 2.73 26.44 -6.59
C VAL A 137 2.86 25.22 -7.52
N SER A 138 2.48 24.02 -7.07
CA SER A 138 2.48 22.81 -7.93
C SER A 138 1.12 22.48 -8.56
N ALA A 139 0.01 23.05 -8.06
CA ALA A 139 -1.36 22.77 -8.50
C ALA A 139 -2.01 23.93 -9.30
N GLY A 140 -1.55 25.15 -9.07
CA GLY A 140 -2.02 26.40 -9.69
C GLY A 140 -1.11 26.90 -10.83
N GLN A 141 0.21 26.69 -10.76
CA GLN A 141 1.08 26.95 -11.92
C GLN A 141 0.86 25.92 -13.06
N THR A 142 0.46 24.70 -12.71
CA THR A 142 0.15 23.59 -13.62
C THR A 142 -1.21 23.71 -14.33
N ALA A 143 -2.14 24.49 -13.76
CA ALA A 143 -3.45 24.77 -14.37
C ALA A 143 -3.43 26.04 -15.25
N GLN A 144 -2.52 26.98 -15.00
CA GLN A 144 -2.45 28.27 -15.70
C GLN A 144 -1.65 28.21 -17.01
N GLU A 145 -0.68 27.31 -17.14
CA GLU A 145 0.03 27.02 -18.38
C GLU A 145 -0.69 25.87 -19.08
N GLY A 146 -1.22 26.07 -20.30
CA GLY A 146 -2.09 25.15 -21.06
C GLY A 146 -1.50 23.79 -21.47
N ALA A 147 -0.84 23.10 -20.55
CA ALA A 147 -0.01 21.92 -20.72
C ALA A 147 -0.37 20.84 -19.67
N GLY A 148 -1.66 20.70 -19.33
CA GLY A 148 -2.13 19.84 -18.24
C GLY A 148 -1.58 18.40 -18.30
N TRP A 149 -1.49 17.78 -19.48
CA TRP A 149 -0.96 16.41 -19.59
C TRP A 149 0.58 16.31 -19.47
N LEU A 150 1.31 17.36 -19.85
CA LEU A 150 2.78 17.44 -19.79
C LEU A 150 3.30 17.52 -18.35
N THR A 151 2.44 17.89 -17.40
CA THR A 151 2.78 17.98 -15.97
C THR A 151 2.20 16.80 -15.18
N LEU A 152 1.04 16.27 -15.57
CA LEU A 152 0.41 15.09 -14.97
C LEU A 152 1.23 13.81 -15.17
N LEU A 153 1.63 13.49 -16.41
CA LEU A 153 2.31 12.22 -16.70
C LEU A 153 3.65 12.07 -15.97
N PRO A 154 4.54 13.09 -15.93
CA PRO A 154 5.78 12.98 -15.17
C PRO A 154 5.56 12.91 -13.66
N MET A 155 4.48 13.51 -13.15
CA MET A 155 4.18 13.49 -11.72
C MET A 155 3.67 12.11 -11.29
N VAL A 156 2.65 11.60 -11.97
CA VAL A 156 2.08 10.26 -11.72
C VAL A 156 3.13 9.18 -11.97
N GLY A 157 3.84 9.27 -13.09
CA GLY A 157 4.93 8.35 -13.43
C GLY A 157 6.08 8.40 -12.42
N GLY A 158 6.42 9.59 -11.91
CA GLY A 158 7.44 9.75 -10.89
C GLY A 158 7.03 9.11 -9.56
N VAL A 159 5.82 9.41 -9.06
CA VAL A 159 5.30 8.79 -7.81
C VAL A 159 5.26 7.27 -7.94
N PHE A 160 4.74 6.75 -9.06
CA PHE A 160 4.73 5.32 -9.34
C PHE A 160 6.15 4.74 -9.34
N ALA A 161 7.09 5.35 -10.07
CA ALA A 161 8.47 4.87 -10.18
C ALA A 161 9.19 4.87 -8.83
N GLY A 162 9.02 5.92 -8.02
CA GLY A 162 9.59 6.00 -6.68
C GLY A 162 9.05 4.93 -5.74
N SER A 163 7.73 4.76 -5.71
CA SER A 163 7.08 3.70 -4.91
C SER A 163 7.49 2.31 -5.40
N ALA A 164 7.42 2.05 -6.70
CA ALA A 164 7.81 0.77 -7.30
C ALA A 164 9.28 0.42 -7.04
N ALA A 165 10.19 1.41 -7.07
CA ALA A 165 11.60 1.22 -6.73
C ALA A 165 11.77 0.78 -5.27
N TRP A 166 11.08 1.43 -4.33
CA TRP A 166 11.10 1.01 -2.93
C TRP A 166 10.61 -0.43 -2.76
N TRP A 167 9.47 -0.75 -3.36
CA TRP A 167 8.88 -2.09 -3.26
C TRP A 167 9.73 -3.17 -3.93
N LEU A 168 10.41 -2.83 -5.03
CA LEU A 168 11.39 -3.70 -5.67
C LEU A 168 12.56 -4.01 -4.72
N CYS A 169 13.13 -2.97 -4.10
CA CYS A 169 14.20 -3.12 -3.13
C CYS A 169 13.77 -3.95 -1.92
N LEU A 170 12.61 -3.65 -1.33
CA LEU A 170 12.10 -4.37 -0.17
C LEU A 170 11.81 -5.84 -0.50
N SER A 171 11.15 -6.10 -1.63
CA SER A 171 10.84 -7.47 -2.08
C SER A 171 12.10 -8.25 -2.40
N GLY A 172 13.08 -7.62 -3.06
CA GLY A 172 14.37 -8.21 -3.40
C GLY A 172 15.19 -8.54 -2.16
N ALA A 173 15.30 -7.61 -1.21
CA ALA A 173 16.04 -7.79 0.04
C ALA A 173 15.42 -8.89 0.91
N THR A 174 14.10 -8.90 1.05
CA THR A 174 13.39 -9.92 1.85
C THR A 174 13.45 -11.30 1.19
N ALA A 175 13.29 -11.38 -0.14
CA ALA A 175 13.37 -12.65 -0.86
C ALA A 175 14.81 -13.22 -0.91
N SER A 176 15.85 -12.38 -0.93
CA SER A 176 17.24 -12.84 -0.85
C SER A 176 17.58 -13.36 0.54
N LEU A 177 17.04 -12.72 1.59
CA LEU A 177 17.24 -13.13 2.98
C LEU A 177 16.42 -14.38 3.35
N ARG A 178 15.36 -14.70 2.60
CA ARG A 178 14.51 -15.90 2.80
C ARG A 178 15.31 -17.18 3.00
N ARG A 179 16.34 -17.44 2.19
CA ARG A 179 17.12 -18.69 2.26
C ARG A 179 17.99 -18.80 3.52
N LYS A 180 18.24 -17.67 4.19
CA LYS A 180 19.08 -17.58 5.38
C LYS A 180 18.26 -17.54 6.68
N MET A 181 16.94 -17.44 6.60
CA MET A 181 16.08 -17.34 7.78
C MET A 181 15.64 -18.72 8.27
N PRO A 182 15.78 -19.03 9.57
CA PRO A 182 15.22 -20.24 10.14
C PRO A 182 13.69 -20.16 10.13
N ASP A 183 13.02 -21.31 10.01
CA ASP A 183 11.56 -21.38 9.94
C ASP A 183 10.91 -20.67 11.14
N SER A 184 11.47 -20.80 12.35
CA SER A 184 10.98 -20.15 13.57
C SER A 184 10.91 -18.62 13.46
N LEU A 185 11.89 -17.99 12.80
CA LEU A 185 11.90 -16.55 12.56
C LEU A 185 10.82 -16.18 11.52
N MET A 186 10.65 -16.99 10.48
CA MET A 186 9.59 -16.80 9.49
C MET A 186 8.20 -16.90 10.14
N HIS A 187 7.99 -17.81 11.10
CA HIS A 187 6.76 -17.88 11.90
C HIS A 187 6.55 -16.65 12.76
N GLY A 188 7.62 -16.16 13.42
CA GLY A 188 7.58 -14.94 14.22
C GLY A 188 7.15 -13.73 13.38
N ILE A 189 7.76 -13.55 12.21
CA ILE A 189 7.42 -12.48 11.27
C ILE A 189 5.98 -12.63 10.78
N ALA A 190 5.53 -13.84 10.42
CA ALA A 190 4.16 -14.06 9.97
C ALA A 190 3.13 -13.71 11.05
N ARG A 191 3.37 -14.11 12.30
CA ARG A 191 2.49 -13.78 13.43
C ARG A 191 2.50 -12.29 13.76
N LEU A 192 3.68 -11.66 13.74
CA LEU A 192 3.81 -10.22 13.96
C LEU A 192 3.10 -9.43 12.86
N SER A 193 3.30 -9.78 11.59
CA SER A 193 2.60 -9.18 10.45
C SER A 193 1.09 -9.37 10.58
N ALA A 194 0.62 -10.59 10.88
CA ALA A 194 -0.81 -10.84 11.08
C ALA A 194 -1.39 -9.98 12.21
N PHE A 195 -0.71 -9.92 13.35
CA PHE A 195 -1.13 -9.11 14.49
C PHE A 195 -1.19 -7.62 14.14
N ALA A 196 -0.12 -7.06 13.57
CA ALA A 196 -0.08 -5.65 13.18
C ALA A 196 -1.16 -5.30 12.14
N ILE A 197 -1.37 -6.17 11.14
CA ILE A 197 -2.42 -6.02 10.12
C ILE A 197 -3.82 -6.10 10.77
N ALA A 198 -4.04 -7.01 11.72
CA ALA A 198 -5.31 -7.14 12.44
C ALA A 198 -5.60 -5.90 13.31
N VAL A 199 -4.61 -5.42 14.07
CA VAL A 199 -4.73 -4.22 14.90
C VAL A 199 -5.05 -3.00 14.03
N PHE A 200 -4.34 -2.85 12.91
CA PHE A 200 -4.61 -1.77 11.97
C PHE A 200 -6.01 -1.87 11.34
N GLY A 201 -6.43 -3.08 10.95
CA GLY A 201 -7.77 -3.33 10.44
C GLY A 201 -8.87 -3.01 11.46
N GLY A 202 -8.69 -3.43 12.72
CA GLY A 202 -9.59 -3.10 13.82
C GLY A 202 -9.68 -1.60 14.08
N PHE A 203 -8.53 -0.92 14.11
CA PHE A 203 -8.48 0.54 14.22
C PHE A 203 -9.25 1.23 13.09
N GLN A 204 -9.08 0.77 11.84
CA GLN A 204 -9.82 1.29 10.70
C GLN A 204 -11.34 1.11 10.83
N VAL A 205 -11.81 -0.07 11.26
CA VAL A 205 -13.24 -0.32 11.49
C VAL A 205 -13.79 0.59 12.58
N VAL A 206 -13.10 0.70 13.72
CA VAL A 206 -13.53 1.56 14.85
C VAL A 206 -13.61 3.03 14.43
N VAL A 207 -12.58 3.53 13.73
CA VAL A 207 -12.58 4.90 13.21
C VAL A 207 -13.68 5.09 12.16
N GLY A 208 -13.91 4.10 11.29
CA GLY A 208 -15.00 4.12 10.32
C GLY A 208 -16.37 4.25 10.98
N LEU A 209 -16.64 3.43 12.01
CA LEU A 209 -17.89 3.46 12.77
C LEU A 209 -18.10 4.77 13.53
N ARG A 210 -17.06 5.32 14.16
CA ARG A 210 -17.14 6.63 14.85
C ARG A 210 -17.40 7.80 13.91
N ASN A 211 -17.09 7.68 12.62
CA ASN A 211 -17.40 8.71 11.63
C ASN A 211 -18.83 8.57 11.05
N PHE A 212 -19.53 7.48 11.38
CA PHE A 212 -20.90 7.19 10.91
C PHE A 212 -21.97 7.58 11.94
N ILE A 213 -21.61 7.61 13.23
CA ILE A 213 -22.45 7.99 14.38
C ILE A 213 -22.19 9.47 14.70
#